data_AF-A0A9E1ZYM6-F1
#
_entry.id   AF-A0A9E1ZYM6-F1
#
_cell.length_a   1.000
_cell.length_b   1.000
_cell.length_c   1.000
_cell.angle_alpha   90.00
_cell.angle_beta   90.00
_cell.angle_gamma   90.00
#
_symmetry.space_group_name_H-M   'P 1'
#
loop_
_entity.id
_entity.type
_entity.pdbx_description
1 polymer ?
#
loop_
_entity_poly.entity_id
_entity_poly.type
_entity_poly.pdbx_seq_one_letter_code
_entity_poly.pdbx_strand_id
1 'polypeptide(L)'
;MRKIGFLSIFLVGSLLSGCDSISKAVLNKKSSPDEFSVYTRAPLSIPRDFGLKAPKPGTTRPQEVSPRSRAKVAVMGRQSGRAGQVASNSQIQGSRGVMVLLRDTGSLKATSDIRKQIDAEADDRIAARASITDRLLFWEAKQLDEVVVHPLKEAHRIKQAVTKGKKVTGSGSVTISRQEDPNRSFLSKLLFD
;
A
#
# COMPACT_ATOMS: atom_id res chain seq x y z
N MET A 1 85.43 68.63 -6.15
CA MET A 1 84.02 68.48 -5.72
C MET A 1 83.02 68.34 -6.88
N ARG A 2 83.27 68.88 -8.09
CA ARG A 2 82.33 68.77 -9.24
C ARG A 2 82.09 67.34 -9.79
N LYS A 3 83.03 66.40 -9.62
CA LYS A 3 82.90 65.01 -10.14
C LYS A 3 81.96 64.11 -9.33
N ILE A 4 81.73 64.42 -8.05
CA ILE A 4 80.85 63.62 -7.16
C ILE A 4 79.36 63.90 -7.45
N GLY A 5 79.03 65.13 -7.87
CA GLY A 5 77.66 65.48 -8.30
C GLY A 5 77.22 64.74 -9.56
N PHE A 6 78.12 64.55 -10.54
CA PHE A 6 77.81 63.78 -11.76
C PHE A 6 77.60 62.28 -11.48
N LEU A 7 78.32 61.71 -10.51
CA LEU A 7 78.13 60.31 -10.12
C LEU A 7 76.78 60.06 -9.43
N SER A 8 76.33 61.02 -8.60
CA SER A 8 75.04 60.94 -7.91
C SER A 8 73.84 61.03 -8.88
N ILE A 9 73.94 61.87 -9.92
CA ILE A 9 72.90 61.99 -10.95
C ILE A 9 72.79 60.73 -11.81
N PHE A 10 73.93 60.10 -12.15
CA PHE A 10 73.93 58.85 -12.92
C PHE A 10 73.33 57.68 -12.13
N LEU A 11 73.58 57.62 -10.83
CA LEU A 11 73.04 56.57 -9.96
C LEU A 11 71.51 56.65 -9.85
N VAL A 12 70.96 57.86 -9.69
CA VAL A 12 69.50 58.08 -9.61
C VAL A 12 68.80 57.79 -10.94
N GLY A 13 69.45 58.10 -12.08
CA GLY A 13 68.90 57.79 -13.41
C GLY A 13 68.72 56.29 -13.67
N SER A 14 69.67 55.45 -13.24
CA SER A 14 69.57 53.99 -13.38
C SER A 14 68.46 53.37 -12.53
N LEU A 15 68.16 53.95 -11.37
CA LEU A 15 67.08 53.46 -10.49
C LEU A 15 65.69 53.72 -11.08
N LEU A 16 65.49 54.80 -11.84
CA LEU A 16 64.21 55.12 -12.47
C LEU A 16 63.92 54.27 -13.72
N SER A 17 64.95 53.86 -14.46
CA SER A 17 64.79 53.03 -15.67
C SER A 17 64.31 51.59 -15.40
N GLY A 18 64.43 51.11 -14.15
CA GLY A 18 63.94 49.78 -13.76
C GLY A 18 62.43 49.71 -13.45
N CYS A 19 61.78 50.86 -13.23
CA CYS A 19 60.39 50.90 -12.79
C CYS A 19 59.38 50.60 -13.92
N ASP A 20 59.71 50.90 -15.18
CA ASP A 20 58.83 50.60 -16.33
C ASP A 20 58.72 49.09 -16.59
N SER A 21 59.80 48.34 -16.39
CA SER A 21 59.85 46.88 -16.56
C SER A 21 59.08 46.13 -15.47
N ILE A 22 59.16 46.58 -14.21
CA ILE A 22 58.39 46.03 -13.09
C ILE A 22 56.90 46.34 -13.29
N SER A 23 56.56 47.53 -13.76
CA SER A 23 55.17 47.91 -14.06
C SER A 23 54.56 47.00 -15.11
N LYS A 24 55.30 46.61 -16.17
CA LYS A 24 54.83 45.69 -17.20
C LYS A 24 54.73 44.23 -16.74
N ALA A 25 55.58 43.79 -15.81
CA ALA A 25 55.58 42.44 -15.27
C ALA A 25 54.51 42.22 -14.19
N VAL A 26 54.22 43.24 -13.38
CA VAL A 26 53.19 43.21 -12.32
C VAL A 26 51.81 43.54 -12.87
N LEU A 27 51.72 44.49 -13.81
CA LEU A 27 50.49 44.84 -14.51
C LEU A 27 50.34 43.93 -15.74
N ASN A 28 50.14 42.65 -15.46
CA ASN A 28 49.77 41.62 -16.41
C ASN A 28 48.70 42.20 -17.35
N LYS A 29 49.07 42.53 -18.60
CA LYS A 29 48.13 43.09 -19.59
C LYS A 29 46.93 42.15 -19.62
N LYS A 30 45.78 42.63 -19.14
CA LYS A 30 44.52 41.87 -19.11
C LYS A 30 44.16 41.59 -20.57
N SER A 31 44.62 40.46 -21.09
CA SER A 31 44.11 39.87 -22.32
C SER A 31 42.73 39.37 -21.96
N SER A 32 41.72 40.22 -22.14
CA SER A 32 40.33 39.81 -21.98
C SER A 32 40.11 38.61 -22.91
N PRO A 33 39.68 37.45 -22.41
CA PRO A 33 39.45 36.28 -23.24
C PRO A 33 38.52 36.64 -24.40
N ASP A 34 38.81 36.14 -25.60
CA ASP A 34 38.01 36.39 -26.79
C ASP A 34 36.58 35.89 -26.58
N GLU A 35 35.68 36.83 -26.33
CA GLU A 35 34.25 36.62 -26.04
C GLU A 35 33.46 36.15 -27.27
N PHE A 36 34.09 36.10 -28.44
CA PHE A 36 33.54 35.51 -29.66
C PHE A 36 34.11 34.12 -29.96
N SER A 37 34.94 33.55 -29.08
CA SER A 37 35.43 32.18 -29.26
C SER A 37 34.30 31.16 -29.08
N VAL A 38 33.87 30.55 -30.19
CA VAL A 38 32.83 29.53 -30.19
C VAL A 38 33.45 28.18 -29.83
N TYR A 39 33.15 27.68 -28.63
CA TYR A 39 33.49 26.31 -28.24
C TYR A 39 32.44 25.32 -28.75
N THR A 40 32.88 24.28 -29.46
CA THR A 40 32.00 23.19 -29.90
C THR A 40 31.62 22.33 -28.70
N ARG A 41 30.34 22.31 -28.35
CA ARG A 41 29.79 21.36 -27.36
C ARG A 41 29.50 20.04 -28.05
N ALA A 42 29.67 18.94 -27.33
CA ALA A 42 29.20 17.63 -27.80
C ALA A 42 27.70 17.73 -28.16
N PRO A 43 27.27 17.13 -29.28
CA PRO A 43 25.88 17.19 -29.69
C PRO A 43 24.98 16.60 -28.61
N LEU A 44 23.85 17.25 -28.33
CA LEU A 44 22.82 16.69 -27.45
C LEU A 44 22.25 15.42 -28.10
N SER A 45 22.36 14.29 -27.42
CA SER A 45 21.67 13.08 -27.81
C SER A 45 20.18 13.28 -27.59
N ILE A 46 19.42 13.33 -28.68
CA ILE A 46 17.97 13.32 -28.61
C ILE A 46 17.57 11.94 -28.08
N PRO A 47 16.83 11.85 -26.95
CA PRO A 47 16.29 10.58 -26.48
C PRO A 47 15.45 9.95 -27.58
N ARG A 48 15.33 8.61 -27.61
CA ARG A 48 14.45 7.97 -28.60
C ARG A 48 13.07 8.59 -28.49
N ASP A 49 12.60 9.19 -29.58
CA ASP A 49 11.21 9.56 -29.72
C ASP A 49 10.41 8.26 -29.71
N PHE A 50 9.89 7.92 -28.53
CA PHE A 50 8.80 6.96 -28.45
C PHE A 50 7.63 7.66 -29.14
N GLY A 51 7.47 7.38 -30.43
CA GLY A 51 6.30 7.73 -31.21
C GLY A 51 5.09 7.02 -30.62
N LEU A 52 4.67 7.47 -29.44
CA LEU A 52 3.49 7.01 -28.76
C LEU A 52 2.34 7.36 -29.69
N LYS A 53 1.79 6.34 -30.35
CA LYS A 53 0.56 6.53 -31.11
C LYS A 53 -0.47 7.10 -30.14
N ALA A 54 -1.01 8.26 -30.51
CA ALA A 54 -2.12 8.86 -29.79
C ALA A 54 -3.21 7.78 -29.61
N PRO A 55 -3.70 7.56 -28.37
CA PRO A 55 -4.71 6.55 -28.13
C PRO A 55 -5.94 6.87 -28.96
N LYS A 56 -6.49 5.85 -29.64
CA LYS A 56 -7.67 6.03 -30.48
C LYS A 56 -8.84 6.54 -29.62
N PRO A 57 -9.51 7.63 -30.01
CA PRO A 57 -10.71 8.09 -29.32
C PRO A 57 -11.74 6.95 -29.26
N GLY A 58 -12.26 6.65 -28.07
CA GLY A 58 -13.32 5.64 -27.88
C GLY A 58 -12.85 4.22 -27.55
N THR A 59 -11.56 3.90 -27.56
CA THR A 59 -11.08 2.60 -27.05
C THR A 59 -11.05 2.61 -25.52
N THR A 60 -11.56 1.55 -24.88
CA THR A 60 -11.55 1.38 -23.42
C THR A 60 -10.13 1.58 -22.89
N ARG A 61 -9.93 2.64 -22.11
CA ARG A 61 -8.64 2.93 -21.49
C ARG A 61 -8.35 1.85 -20.44
N PRO A 62 -7.29 1.04 -20.58
CA PRO A 62 -6.98 0.00 -19.59
C PRO A 62 -6.68 0.57 -18.19
N GLN A 63 -6.29 1.85 -18.13
CA GLN A 63 -6.01 2.58 -16.89
C GLN A 63 -7.27 3.18 -16.24
N GLU A 64 -8.39 3.25 -16.95
CA GLU A 64 -9.63 3.83 -16.45
C GLU A 64 -10.42 2.77 -15.68
N VAL A 65 -10.03 2.59 -14.42
CA VAL A 65 -10.75 1.75 -13.46
C VAL A 65 -12.10 2.40 -13.20
N SER A 66 -13.19 1.72 -13.55
CA SER A 66 -14.53 2.27 -13.37
C SER A 66 -14.77 2.68 -11.90
N PRO A 67 -15.46 3.80 -11.62
CA PRO A 67 -15.68 4.26 -10.24
C PRO A 67 -16.34 3.20 -9.35
N ARG A 68 -17.24 2.39 -9.94
CA ARG A 68 -17.88 1.25 -9.27
C ARG A 68 -16.87 0.16 -8.89
N SER A 69 -15.92 -0.16 -9.75
CA SER A 69 -14.88 -1.15 -9.43
C SER A 69 -13.91 -0.64 -8.36
N ARG A 70 -13.54 0.65 -8.40
CA ARG A 70 -12.74 1.30 -7.36
C ARG A 70 -13.45 1.30 -6.00
N ALA A 71 -14.74 1.65 -5.96
CA ALA A 71 -15.55 1.59 -4.74
C ALA A 71 -15.70 0.16 -4.21
N LYS A 72 -15.87 -0.83 -5.09
CA LYS A 72 -15.93 -2.24 -4.70
C LYS A 72 -14.64 -2.70 -4.01
N VAL A 73 -13.48 -2.31 -4.54
CA VAL A 73 -12.18 -2.64 -3.92
C VAL A 73 -12.04 -1.94 -2.56
N ALA A 74 -12.44 -0.67 -2.46
CA ALA A 74 -12.39 0.08 -1.20
C ALA A 74 -13.30 -0.51 -0.11
N VAL A 75 -14.50 -0.98 -0.47
CA VAL A 75 -15.46 -1.56 0.48
C VAL A 75 -15.09 -3.01 0.85
N MET A 76 -14.62 -3.80 -0.12
CA MET A 76 -14.32 -5.22 0.11
C MET A 76 -12.90 -5.47 0.64
N GLY A 77 -12.05 -4.44 0.72
CA GLY A 77 -10.71 -4.50 1.31
C GLY A 77 -9.72 -5.44 0.62
N ARG A 78 -10.13 -6.13 -0.44
CA ARG A 78 -9.34 -7.13 -1.15
C ARG A 78 -9.51 -6.92 -2.64
N GLN A 79 -8.39 -6.69 -3.30
CA GLN A 79 -8.22 -7.13 -4.67
C GLN A 79 -8.27 -8.66 -4.67
N SER A 80 -9.47 -9.23 -4.71
CA SER A 80 -9.63 -10.49 -5.43
C SER A 80 -9.39 -10.16 -6.90
N GLY A 81 -8.12 -10.18 -7.28
CA GLY A 81 -7.78 -10.32 -8.69
C GLY A 81 -8.62 -11.48 -9.22
N ARG A 82 -9.35 -11.22 -10.31
CA ARG A 82 -10.03 -12.23 -11.15
C ARG A 82 -11.31 -12.83 -10.53
N ALA A 83 -12.34 -12.00 -10.36
CA ALA A 83 -13.72 -12.49 -10.45
C ALA A 83 -14.08 -12.72 -11.93
N GLY A 84 -13.55 -13.80 -12.49
CA GLY A 84 -13.73 -14.18 -13.89
C GLY A 84 -12.69 -15.24 -14.22
N GLN A 85 -13.13 -16.49 -14.25
CA GLN A 85 -12.34 -17.72 -14.38
C GLN A 85 -11.64 -18.17 -13.10
N VAL A 86 -12.34 -19.05 -12.39
CA VAL A 86 -11.71 -20.15 -11.63
C VAL A 86 -10.99 -21.01 -12.67
N ALA A 87 -9.82 -20.56 -13.10
CA ALA A 87 -8.88 -21.45 -13.76
C ALA A 87 -8.29 -22.30 -12.64
N SER A 88 -8.60 -23.59 -12.63
CA SER A 88 -8.07 -24.62 -11.72
C SER A 88 -6.55 -24.83 -11.82
N ASN A 89 -5.81 -23.79 -12.24
CA ASN A 89 -4.36 -23.80 -12.36
C ASN A 89 -3.80 -22.37 -12.20
N SER A 90 -4.21 -21.65 -11.15
CA SER A 90 -3.53 -20.43 -10.76
C SER A 90 -2.20 -20.80 -10.10
N GLN A 91 -1.17 -20.96 -10.92
CA GLN A 91 0.21 -21.00 -10.47
C GLN A 91 0.47 -19.75 -9.62
N ILE A 92 0.56 -19.94 -8.30
CA ILE A 92 0.68 -18.87 -7.31
C ILE A 92 1.98 -18.12 -7.60
N GLN A 93 1.85 -16.96 -8.23
CA GLN A 93 2.97 -16.10 -8.58
C GLN A 93 3.26 -15.18 -7.40
N GLY A 94 4.07 -15.67 -6.45
CA GLY A 94 4.58 -14.93 -5.30
C GLY A 94 6.10 -14.79 -5.35
N SER A 95 6.64 -13.77 -4.68
CA SER A 95 8.09 -13.71 -4.44
C SER A 95 8.56 -14.94 -3.65
N ARG A 96 9.85 -15.27 -3.74
CA ARG A 96 10.41 -16.45 -3.03
C ARG A 96 10.06 -16.45 -1.53
N GLY A 97 10.07 -15.28 -0.88
CA GLY A 97 9.67 -15.14 0.52
C GLY A 97 8.19 -15.42 0.79
N VAL A 98 7.30 -14.95 -0.09
CA VAL A 98 5.86 -15.22 0.02
C VAL A 98 5.57 -16.72 -0.15
N MET A 99 6.27 -17.38 -1.08
CA MET A 99 6.11 -18.83 -1.28
C MET A 99 6.53 -19.66 -0.05
N VAL A 100 7.52 -19.21 0.72
CA VAL A 100 7.90 -19.86 1.99
C VAL A 100 6.79 -19.72 3.02
N LEU A 101 6.30 -18.50 3.25
CA LEU A 101 5.19 -18.27 4.20
C LEU A 101 3.91 -19.03 3.81
N LEU A 102 3.58 -19.11 2.52
CA LEU A 102 2.42 -19.85 2.05
C LEU A 102 2.57 -21.37 2.24
N ARG A 103 3.80 -21.89 2.16
CA ARG A 103 4.10 -23.28 2.47
C ARG A 103 4.00 -23.54 3.97
N ASP A 104 4.58 -22.67 4.79
CA ASP A 104 4.59 -22.80 6.26
C ASP A 104 3.17 -22.71 6.83
N THR A 105 2.34 -21.81 6.29
CA THR A 105 0.92 -21.66 6.68
C THR A 105 0.02 -22.74 6.10
N GLY A 106 0.52 -23.65 5.26
CA GLY A 106 -0.28 -24.67 4.60
C GLY A 106 -1.30 -24.15 3.59
N SER A 107 -1.27 -22.85 3.26
CA SER A 107 -2.23 -22.19 2.37
C SER A 107 -2.25 -22.78 0.95
N LEU A 108 -1.13 -23.37 0.50
CA LEU A 108 -1.04 -24.06 -0.79
C LEU A 108 -1.93 -25.32 -0.90
N LYS A 109 -2.40 -25.85 0.23
CA LYS A 109 -3.25 -27.05 0.31
C LYS A 109 -4.74 -26.73 0.47
N ALA A 110 -5.11 -25.45 0.48
CA ALA A 110 -6.50 -25.05 0.65
C ALA A 110 -7.34 -25.44 -0.58
N THR A 111 -8.31 -26.33 -0.38
CA THR A 111 -9.29 -26.70 -1.40
C THR A 111 -10.32 -25.58 -1.57
N SER A 112 -10.84 -25.39 -2.78
CA SER A 112 -11.89 -24.38 -3.03
C SER A 112 -13.19 -24.67 -2.27
N ASP A 113 -13.43 -25.95 -1.95
CA ASP A 113 -14.63 -26.42 -1.26
C ASP A 113 -14.51 -26.43 0.27
N ILE A 114 -13.40 -25.93 0.86
CA ILE A 114 -13.19 -25.92 2.31
C ILE A 114 -14.35 -25.29 3.10
N ARG A 115 -15.04 -24.31 2.52
CA ARG A 115 -16.22 -23.68 3.15
C ARG A 115 -17.37 -24.67 3.31
N LYS A 116 -17.67 -25.44 2.25
CA LYS A 116 -18.71 -26.47 2.30
C LYS A 116 -18.37 -27.55 3.32
N GLN A 117 -17.09 -27.92 3.41
CA GLN A 117 -16.63 -28.89 4.39
C GLN A 117 -16.80 -28.36 5.83
N ILE A 118 -16.40 -27.11 6.09
CA ILE A 118 -16.56 -26.49 7.42
C ILE A 118 -18.04 -26.39 7.79
N ASP A 119 -18.90 -25.97 6.84
CA ASP A 119 -20.33 -25.86 7.09
C ASP A 119 -20.94 -27.24 7.43
N ALA A 120 -20.58 -28.28 6.68
CA ALA A 120 -21.01 -29.65 6.99
C ALA A 120 -20.48 -30.16 8.35
N GLU A 121 -19.20 -29.92 8.66
CA GLU A 121 -18.60 -30.28 9.95
C GLU A 121 -19.24 -29.50 11.12
N ALA A 122 -19.64 -28.26 10.91
CA ALA A 122 -20.31 -27.45 11.91
C ALA A 122 -21.72 -27.97 12.20
N ASP A 123 -22.49 -28.31 11.16
CA ASP A 123 -23.82 -28.90 11.28
C ASP A 123 -23.76 -30.25 12.04
N ASP A 124 -22.80 -31.11 11.68
CA ASP A 124 -22.59 -32.39 12.36
C ASP A 124 -22.22 -32.22 13.84
N ARG A 125 -21.38 -31.22 14.17
CA ARG A 125 -21.02 -30.92 15.56
C ARG A 125 -22.19 -30.38 16.38
N ILE A 126 -23.07 -29.60 15.77
CA ILE A 126 -24.28 -29.09 16.43
C ILE A 126 -25.21 -30.27 16.73
N ALA A 127 -25.45 -31.15 15.76
CA ALA A 127 -26.28 -32.33 15.94
C ALA A 127 -25.70 -33.32 16.97
N ALA A 128 -24.39 -33.54 16.97
CA ALA A 128 -23.71 -34.46 17.89
C ALA A 128 -23.68 -33.97 19.35
N ARG A 129 -23.84 -32.66 19.60
CA ARG A 129 -23.89 -32.08 20.95
C ARG A 129 -25.26 -32.22 21.61
N ALA A 130 -26.32 -32.48 20.86
CA ALA A 130 -27.62 -32.80 21.44
C ALA A 130 -27.56 -34.20 22.06
N SER A 131 -27.25 -34.28 23.35
CA SER A 131 -27.30 -35.54 24.08
C SER A 131 -28.72 -36.12 24.01
N ILE A 132 -28.83 -37.45 24.07
CA ILE A 132 -30.14 -38.13 24.07
C ILE A 132 -31.02 -37.59 25.21
N THR A 133 -30.42 -37.23 26.34
CA THR A 133 -31.10 -36.59 27.47
C THR A 133 -31.60 -35.19 27.15
N ASP A 134 -30.85 -34.37 26.41
CA ASP A 134 -31.30 -33.03 25.98
C ASP A 134 -32.52 -33.13 25.05
N ARG A 135 -32.53 -34.12 24.16
CA ARG A 135 -33.65 -34.39 23.24
C ARG A 135 -34.92 -34.85 23.96
N LEU A 136 -34.77 -35.57 25.08
CA LEU A 136 -35.88 -36.00 25.92
C LEU A 136 -36.36 -34.88 26.87
N LEU A 137 -35.44 -34.08 27.41
CA LEU A 137 -35.76 -33.00 28.35
C LEU A 137 -36.39 -31.78 27.63
N PHE A 138 -35.99 -31.51 26.38
CA PHE A 138 -36.52 -30.44 25.52
C PHE A 138 -37.33 -30.99 24.34
N TRP A 139 -38.04 -32.11 24.57
CA TRP A 139 -38.97 -32.73 23.62
C TRP A 139 -40.15 -31.81 23.27
N GLU A 140 -40.58 -30.99 24.24
CA GLU A 140 -41.59 -29.97 24.04
C GLU A 140 -40.91 -28.72 23.51
N ALA A 141 -41.44 -28.17 22.42
CA ALA A 141 -40.83 -27.10 21.63
C ALA A 141 -40.37 -25.95 22.54
N LYS A 142 -39.09 -25.98 22.91
CA LYS A 142 -38.43 -24.82 23.48
C LYS A 142 -38.61 -23.74 22.43
N GLN A 143 -39.41 -22.72 22.75
CA GLN A 143 -39.35 -21.42 22.10
C GLN A 143 -37.95 -20.90 22.43
N LEU A 144 -36.92 -21.49 21.81
CA LEU A 144 -35.65 -20.85 21.70
C LEU A 144 -36.03 -19.54 21.03
N ASP A 145 -35.80 -18.43 21.72
CA ASP A 145 -35.69 -17.11 21.11
C ASP A 145 -34.45 -17.13 20.20
N GLU A 146 -34.36 -18.13 19.32
CA GLU A 146 -33.51 -18.15 18.17
C GLU A 146 -34.06 -17.03 17.31
N VAL A 147 -33.46 -15.86 17.48
CA VAL A 147 -33.67 -14.72 16.60
C VAL A 147 -33.10 -15.14 15.25
N VAL A 148 -33.84 -15.98 14.53
CA VAL A 148 -33.52 -16.38 13.16
C VAL A 148 -33.62 -15.10 12.34
N VAL A 149 -32.46 -14.52 12.05
CA VAL A 149 -32.39 -13.29 11.27
C VAL A 149 -32.76 -13.64 9.84
N HIS A 150 -33.99 -13.31 9.44
CA HIS A 150 -34.43 -13.49 8.05
C HIS A 150 -33.54 -12.68 7.09
N PRO A 151 -32.82 -13.33 6.14
CA PRO A 151 -31.81 -12.65 5.33
C PRO A 151 -32.35 -11.49 4.50
N LEU A 152 -33.54 -11.67 3.90
CA LEU A 152 -34.18 -10.64 3.08
C LEU A 152 -34.62 -9.44 3.92
N LYS A 153 -35.29 -9.68 5.05
CA LYS A 153 -35.74 -8.64 5.97
C LYS A 153 -34.57 -7.83 6.51
N GLU A 154 -33.47 -8.49 6.87
CA GLU A 154 -32.27 -7.82 7.35
C GLU A 154 -31.57 -7.02 6.24
N ALA A 155 -31.46 -7.58 5.03
CA ALA A 155 -30.94 -6.84 3.89
C ALA A 155 -31.74 -5.56 3.59
N HIS A 156 -33.07 -5.61 3.73
CA HIS A 156 -33.93 -4.42 3.62
C HIS A 156 -33.67 -3.41 4.74
N ARG A 157 -33.53 -3.86 6.00
CA ARG A 157 -33.19 -2.99 7.14
C ARG A 157 -31.86 -2.26 6.92
N ILE A 158 -30.83 -2.99 6.48
CA ILE A 158 -29.50 -2.45 6.20
C ILE A 158 -29.58 -1.39 5.09
N LYS A 159 -30.27 -1.67 3.98
CA LYS A 159 -30.46 -0.70 2.89
C LYS A 159 -31.11 0.59 3.40
N GLN A 160 -32.19 0.48 4.17
CA GLN A 160 -32.87 1.65 4.74
C GLN A 160 -31.98 2.43 5.72
N ALA A 161 -31.18 1.75 6.55
CA ALA A 161 -30.25 2.40 7.47
C ALA A 161 -29.17 3.18 6.73
N VAL A 162 -28.58 2.58 5.69
CA VAL A 162 -27.55 3.21 4.85
C VAL A 162 -28.12 4.44 4.13
N THR A 163 -29.31 4.32 3.51
CA THR A 163 -29.97 5.47 2.84
C THR A 163 -30.26 6.61 3.81
N LYS A 164 -30.61 6.29 5.07
CA LYS A 164 -30.89 7.28 6.12
C LYS A 164 -29.62 7.80 6.83
N GLY A 165 -28.43 7.39 6.40
CA GLY A 165 -27.15 7.78 7.03
C GLY A 165 -26.99 7.28 8.46
N LYS A 166 -27.79 6.30 8.89
CA LYS A 166 -27.72 5.72 10.24
C LYS A 166 -26.68 4.60 10.28
N LYS A 167 -25.99 4.44 11.42
CA LYS A 167 -25.07 3.32 11.64
C LYS A 167 -25.83 1.99 11.57
N VAL A 168 -25.35 1.06 10.74
CA VAL A 168 -26.00 -0.25 10.49
C VAL A 168 -25.95 -1.15 11.73
N THR A 169 -24.93 -0.98 12.56
CA THR A 169 -24.60 -1.76 13.76
C THR A 169 -25.40 -1.38 15.01
N GLY A 170 -26.39 -0.49 14.91
CA GLY A 170 -27.14 0.02 16.07
C GLY A 170 -26.35 1.05 16.88
N SER A 171 -26.99 1.65 17.89
CA SER A 171 -26.41 2.71 18.74
C SER A 171 -26.15 2.26 20.19
N GLY A 172 -26.14 0.96 20.46
CA GLY A 172 -25.87 0.40 21.78
C GLY A 172 -24.42 -0.05 21.95
N SER A 173 -23.90 0.03 23.17
CA SER A 173 -22.65 -0.64 23.56
C SER A 173 -22.87 -2.15 23.59
N VAL A 174 -21.99 -2.91 22.93
CA VAL A 174 -22.00 -4.38 23.01
C VAL A 174 -21.39 -4.79 24.35
N THR A 175 -22.24 -5.16 25.30
CA THR A 175 -21.78 -5.77 26.55
C THR A 175 -21.69 -7.28 26.32
N ILE A 176 -20.46 -7.80 26.27
CA ILE A 176 -20.22 -9.25 26.24
C ILE A 176 -20.35 -9.75 27.67
N SER A 177 -21.55 -10.17 28.07
CA SER A 177 -21.72 -10.94 29.30
C SER A 177 -21.38 -12.40 29.01
N ARG A 178 -20.57 -13.04 29.85
CA ARG A 178 -20.48 -14.50 29.89
C ARG A 178 -21.88 -15.02 30.21
N GLN A 179 -22.54 -15.66 29.25
CA GLN A 179 -23.73 -16.43 29.56
C GLN A 179 -23.29 -17.60 30.43
N GLU A 180 -23.59 -17.54 31.73
CA GLU A 180 -23.57 -18.75 32.53
C GLU A 180 -24.66 -19.66 31.99
N ASP A 181 -24.29 -20.89 31.62
CA ASP A 181 -25.24 -21.89 31.17
C ASP A 181 -26.35 -22.02 32.22
N PRO A 182 -27.61 -21.66 31.92
CA PRO A 182 -28.70 -21.77 32.88
C PRO A 182 -28.97 -23.24 33.27
N ASN A 183 -28.40 -24.19 32.51
CA ASN A 183 -28.45 -25.63 32.75
C ASN A 183 -27.17 -26.22 33.35
N ARG A 184 -26.20 -25.41 33.82
CA ARG A 184 -25.08 -25.96 34.61
C ARG A 184 -25.67 -26.58 35.87
N SER A 185 -25.74 -27.92 35.91
CA SER A 185 -26.31 -28.63 37.05
C SER A 185 -25.54 -28.24 38.30
N PHE A 186 -26.23 -28.10 39.43
CA PHE A 186 -25.64 -27.76 40.72
C PHE A 186 -24.41 -28.63 41.05
N LEU A 187 -24.45 -29.92 40.68
CA LEU A 187 -23.35 -30.86 40.87
C LEU A 187 -22.11 -30.52 40.02
N SER A 188 -22.30 -30.01 38.80
CA SER A 188 -21.17 -29.56 37.96
C SER A 188 -20.49 -28.29 38.47
N LYS A 189 -21.20 -27.46 39.25
CA LYS A 189 -20.60 -26.33 39.96
C LYS A 189 -19.87 -26.78 41.24
N LEU A 190 -20.29 -27.86 41.88
CA LEU A 190 -19.72 -28.31 43.16
C LEU A 190 -18.51 -29.26 43.00
N LEU A 191 -18.38 -29.95 41.87
CA LEU A 191 -17.29 -30.91 41.65
C LEU A 191 -16.05 -30.36 40.93
N PHE A 192 -16.18 -29.23 40.23
CA PHE A 192 -15.18 -28.72 39.27
C PHE A 192 -14.82 -27.24 39.47
N ASP A 193 -15.08 -26.72 40.67
CA ASP A 193 -14.61 -25.45 41.19
C ASP A 193 -13.98 -25.72 42.58
#